data_AF-A0A1B6L824-F1
#
_entry.id   AF-A0A1B6L824-F1
#
_cell.length_a   1.000
_cell.length_b   1.000
_cell.length_c   1.000
_cell.angle_alpha   90.00
_cell.angle_beta   90.00
_cell.angle_gamma   90.00
#
_symmetry.space_group_name_H-M   'P 1'
#
loop_
_entity.id
_entity.type
_entity.pdbx_description
1 polymer ?
#
loop_
_entity_poly.entity_id
_entity_poly.type
_entity_poly.pdbx_seq_one_letter_code
_entity_poly.pdbx_strand_id
1 'polypeptide(L)'
;LAQALSVLQQHVQLMAYEKLRDQVLAWLQTIETRVSRLEPVSVEMETIKRQIDELKPILKEHRDYGMTIDKVMDLGNAYDALIRPESPTRRRSSVSPVKRTSVTASPLRRTSQDGSPSPTKVSAFGLQSPVSPGGSSGFGSRRSSQDGFHLDETTSVQQELTEINNRYTLVGTRLSDRQSELEAVREELRKHLEHLRTLGQFLDKVQRSLPKESVPNSKDDADKTGKLIKGILEDMYEKQSLLDSTRSGISDLLKRKPSAAGADNLHDELTDITSRWKSLNDICKNRIQLMEDVKDFHDTHDSLTNWLAAKERMMTVLGPISSDSRMVQSQVQQVQVMREEFRTQQP
;
A
#
# COMPACT_ATOMS: atom_id res chain seq x y z
N LEU A 1 67.02 -18.82 25.01
CA LEU A 1 66.78 -18.53 23.57
C LEU A 1 65.32 -18.74 23.17
N ALA A 2 64.74 -19.93 23.34
CA ALA A 2 63.34 -20.20 22.99
C ALA A 2 62.31 -19.26 23.65
N GLN A 3 62.49 -18.95 24.95
CA GLN A 3 61.58 -18.05 25.67
C GLN A 3 61.70 -16.58 25.21
N ALA A 4 62.91 -16.12 24.89
CA ALA A 4 63.13 -14.79 24.34
C ALA A 4 62.54 -14.62 22.94
N LEU A 5 62.61 -15.67 22.11
CA LEU A 5 61.97 -15.70 20.78
C LEU A 5 60.43 -15.70 20.89
N SER A 6 59.87 -16.43 21.86
CA SER A 6 58.42 -16.44 22.13
C SER A 6 57.91 -15.06 22.56
N VAL A 7 58.60 -14.39 23.48
CA VAL A 7 58.25 -13.03 23.93
C VAL A 7 58.35 -12.02 22.79
N LEU A 8 59.39 -12.11 21.95
CA LEU A 8 59.53 -11.27 20.77
C LEU A 8 58.38 -11.49 19.78
N GLN A 9 58.00 -12.75 19.54
CA GLN A 9 56.88 -13.10 18.66
C GLN A 9 55.54 -12.59 19.19
N GLN A 10 55.28 -12.72 20.49
CA GLN A 10 54.10 -12.15 21.15
C GLN A 10 54.03 -10.63 20.98
N HIS A 11 55.16 -9.94 21.20
CA HIS A 11 55.22 -8.48 21.07
C HIS A 11 54.96 -8.01 19.63
N VAL A 12 55.55 -8.69 18.63
CA VAL A 12 55.33 -8.35 17.21
C VAL A 12 53.86 -8.56 16.80
N GLN A 13 53.24 -9.65 17.24
CA GLN A 13 51.82 -9.93 16.93
C GLN A 13 50.88 -8.94 17.62
N LEU A 14 51.15 -8.58 18.87
CA LEU A 14 50.40 -7.54 19.60
C LEU A 14 50.43 -6.21 18.85
N MET A 15 51.63 -5.72 18.49
CA MET A 15 51.78 -4.45 17.79
C MET A 15 51.06 -4.43 16.43
N ALA A 16 51.08 -5.54 15.70
CA ALA A 16 50.37 -5.67 14.43
C ALA A 16 48.84 -5.66 14.61
N TYR A 17 48.34 -6.37 15.64
CA TYR A 17 46.94 -6.38 16.01
C TYR A 17 46.45 -5.00 16.45
N GLU A 18 47.11 -4.36 17.41
CA GLU A 18 46.71 -3.06 17.95
C GLU A 18 46.65 -1.98 16.87
N LYS A 19 47.67 -1.91 16.01
CA LYS A 19 47.71 -0.95 14.91
C LYS A 19 46.51 -1.11 13.97
N LEU A 20 46.16 -2.34 13.60
CA LEU A 20 45.04 -2.59 12.70
C LEU A 20 43.70 -2.40 13.41
N ARG A 21 43.60 -2.79 14.69
CA ARG A 21 42.44 -2.58 15.55
C ARG A 21 42.09 -1.10 15.64
N ASP A 22 43.06 -0.25 15.94
CA ASP A 22 42.82 1.19 16.09
C ASP A 22 42.36 1.82 14.76
N GLN A 23 42.92 1.36 13.63
CA GLN A 23 42.45 1.75 12.29
C GLN A 23 40.99 1.31 12.04
N VAL A 24 40.64 0.08 12.40
CA VAL A 24 39.26 -0.45 12.28
C VAL A 24 38.29 0.32 13.16
N LEU A 25 38.65 0.63 14.41
CA LEU A 25 37.81 1.40 15.33
C LEU A 25 37.57 2.83 14.82
N ALA A 26 38.60 3.50 14.29
CA ALA A 26 38.47 4.82 13.69
C ALA A 26 37.56 4.80 12.44
N TRP A 27 37.69 3.77 11.61
CA TRP A 27 36.81 3.58 10.45
C TRP A 27 35.36 3.30 10.88
N LEU A 28 35.15 2.41 11.86
CA LEU A 28 33.83 2.09 12.41
C LEU A 28 33.14 3.36 12.93
N GLN A 29 33.84 4.18 13.73
CA GLN A 29 33.30 5.43 14.23
C GLN A 29 32.86 6.38 13.09
N THR A 30 33.65 6.45 12.02
CA THR A 30 33.38 7.31 10.87
C THR A 30 32.16 6.83 10.08
N ILE A 31 32.09 5.54 9.75
CA ILE A 31 30.97 4.99 8.99
C ILE A 31 29.68 4.97 9.81
N GLU A 32 29.74 4.66 11.10
CA GLU A 32 28.60 4.73 12.02
C GLU A 32 28.03 6.15 12.09
N THR A 33 28.90 7.16 12.15
CA THR A 33 28.49 8.58 12.15
C THR A 33 27.85 8.98 10.82
N ARG A 34 28.34 8.48 9.69
CA ARG A 34 27.73 8.73 8.38
C ARG A 34 26.37 8.05 8.25
N VAL A 35 26.26 6.80 8.69
CA VAL A 35 25.00 6.03 8.66
C VAL A 35 23.95 6.63 9.59
N SER A 36 24.34 7.11 10.77
CA SER A 36 23.41 7.75 11.70
C SER A 36 22.90 9.12 11.24
N ARG A 37 23.63 9.79 10.34
CA ARG A 37 23.26 11.07 9.73
C ARG A 37 22.44 10.93 8.44
N LEU A 38 22.17 9.72 7.97
CA LEU A 38 21.33 9.51 6.79
C LEU A 38 19.92 10.03 7.06
N GLU A 39 19.44 10.88 6.16
CA GLU A 39 18.10 11.44 6.23
C GLU A 39 17.02 10.35 6.25
N PRO A 40 15.85 10.62 6.85
CA PRO A 40 14.68 9.75 6.72
C PRO A 40 14.31 9.56 5.24
N VAL A 41 13.84 8.36 4.88
CA VAL A 41 13.38 8.09 3.51
C VAL A 41 12.24 9.02 3.13
N SER A 42 12.47 9.78 2.06
CA SER A 42 11.52 10.74 1.51
C SER A 42 10.34 10.06 0.81
N VAL A 43 9.27 10.84 0.56
CA VAL A 43 8.10 10.48 -0.24
C VAL A 43 8.09 11.31 -1.54
N GLU A 44 9.27 11.62 -2.08
CA GLU A 44 9.46 12.34 -3.34
C GLU A 44 10.46 11.59 -4.22
N MET A 45 10.10 11.36 -5.49
CA MET A 45 10.87 10.49 -6.39
C MET A 45 12.31 10.96 -6.60
N GLU A 46 12.52 12.26 -6.81
CA GLU A 46 13.86 12.81 -7.05
C GLU A 46 14.72 12.77 -5.79
N THR A 47 14.14 13.06 -4.63
CA THR A 47 14.86 12.96 -3.36
C THR A 47 15.20 11.52 -3.01
N ILE A 48 14.29 10.55 -3.23
CA ILE A 48 14.59 9.12 -3.04
C ILE A 48 15.75 8.68 -3.96
N LYS A 49 15.75 9.12 -5.22
CA LYS A 49 16.83 8.81 -6.17
C LYS A 49 18.18 9.35 -5.68
N ARG A 50 18.21 10.60 -5.19
CA ARG A 50 19.39 11.19 -4.56
C ARG A 50 19.86 10.37 -3.35
N GLN A 51 18.94 10.01 -2.45
CA GLN A 51 19.24 9.19 -1.26
C GLN A 51 19.83 7.82 -1.63
N ILE A 52 19.33 7.18 -2.69
CA ILE A 52 19.88 5.92 -3.21
C ILE A 52 21.30 6.13 -3.76
N ASP A 53 21.53 7.19 -4.52
CA ASP A 53 22.85 7.49 -5.09
C ASP A 53 23.89 7.83 -4.01
N GLU A 54 23.49 8.50 -2.93
CA GLU A 54 24.33 8.76 -1.75
C GLU A 54 24.62 7.50 -0.93
N LEU A 55 23.71 6.53 -0.88
CA LEU A 55 23.88 5.29 -0.14
C LEU A 55 24.85 4.31 -0.84
N LYS A 56 24.87 4.29 -2.17
CA LYS A 56 25.74 3.41 -3.00
C LYS A 56 27.22 3.43 -2.59
N PRO A 57 27.90 4.59 -2.45
CA PRO A 57 29.31 4.60 -2.05
C PRO A 57 29.51 4.08 -0.63
N ILE A 58 28.57 4.31 0.30
CA ILE A 58 28.67 3.82 1.69
C ILE A 58 28.54 2.29 1.74
N LEU A 59 27.59 1.74 0.98
CA LEU A 59 27.42 0.28 0.83
C LEU A 59 28.68 -0.38 0.24
N LYS A 60 29.27 0.24 -0.78
CA LYS A 60 30.52 -0.24 -1.39
C LYS A 60 31.67 -0.20 -0.39
N GLU A 61 31.85 0.93 0.30
CA GLU A 61 32.90 1.09 1.31
C GLU A 61 32.78 0.07 2.44
N HIS A 62 31.58 -0.14 3.00
CA HIS A 62 31.32 -1.17 4.02
C HIS A 62 31.72 -2.56 3.52
N ARG A 63 31.27 -2.93 2.32
CA ARG A 63 31.58 -4.23 1.71
C ARG A 63 33.07 -4.41 1.47
N ASP A 64 33.74 -3.41 0.92
CA ASP A 64 35.16 -3.47 0.57
C ASP A 64 36.04 -3.51 1.84
N TYR A 65 35.59 -2.89 2.94
CA TYR A 65 36.31 -2.92 4.23
C TYR A 65 36.26 -4.30 4.92
N GLY A 66 35.38 -5.21 4.49
CA GLY A 66 35.24 -6.55 5.07
C GLY A 66 36.55 -7.35 5.13
N MET A 67 37.42 -7.23 4.12
CA MET A 67 38.75 -7.89 4.15
C MET A 67 39.64 -7.39 5.29
N THR A 68 39.51 -6.11 5.66
CA THR A 68 40.26 -5.51 6.77
C THR A 68 39.72 -6.00 8.11
N ILE A 69 38.40 -6.20 8.20
CA ILE A 69 37.77 -6.83 9.36
C ILE A 69 38.28 -8.27 9.53
N ASP A 70 38.24 -9.09 8.48
CA ASP A 70 38.74 -10.46 8.54
C ASP A 70 40.21 -10.50 9.00
N LYS A 71 41.04 -9.58 8.49
CA LYS A 71 42.45 -9.48 8.88
C LYS A 71 42.65 -9.09 10.35
N VAL A 72 41.84 -8.19 10.92
CA VAL A 72 41.95 -7.84 12.35
C VAL A 72 41.49 -9.00 13.24
N MET A 73 40.48 -9.76 12.80
CA MET A 73 40.03 -10.97 13.47
C MET A 73 41.14 -12.03 13.48
N ASP A 74 41.78 -12.27 12.34
CA ASP A 74 42.88 -13.24 12.22
C ASP A 74 44.09 -12.87 13.09
N LEU A 75 44.50 -11.59 13.09
CA LEU A 75 45.60 -11.10 13.92
C LEU A 75 45.28 -11.19 15.41
N GLY A 76 44.06 -10.81 15.82
CA GLY A 76 43.64 -10.89 17.21
C GLY A 76 43.57 -12.34 17.70
N ASN A 77 43.02 -13.26 16.90
CA ASN A 77 42.99 -14.69 17.22
C ASN A 77 44.40 -15.29 17.30
N ALA A 78 45.31 -14.89 16.41
CA ALA A 78 46.70 -15.34 16.43
C ALA A 78 47.44 -14.84 17.68
N TYR A 79 47.19 -13.58 18.09
CA TYR A 79 47.74 -13.03 19.31
C TYR A 79 47.16 -13.71 20.56
N ASP A 80 45.84 -13.92 20.61
CA ASP A 80 45.16 -14.59 21.73
C ASP A 80 45.68 -16.02 21.95
N ALA A 81 45.90 -16.78 20.87
CA ALA A 81 46.47 -18.12 20.92
C ALA A 81 47.90 -18.14 21.49
N LEU A 82 48.68 -17.06 21.31
CA LEU A 82 50.02 -16.93 21.88
C LEU A 82 49.98 -16.58 23.38
N ILE A 83 48.90 -15.97 23.87
CA ILE A 83 48.68 -15.66 25.29
C ILE A 83 48.17 -16.90 26.05
N ARG A 84 47.41 -17.79 25.38
CA ARG A 84 46.90 -19.05 25.94
C ARG A 84 47.40 -20.30 25.17
N PRO A 85 48.63 -20.78 25.43
CA PRO A 85 49.16 -21.98 24.76
C PRO A 85 48.47 -23.30 25.16
N GLU A 86 47.77 -23.34 26.30
CA GLU A 86 47.13 -24.56 26.86
C GLU A 86 45.63 -24.68 26.53
N SER A 87 45.08 -23.81 25.68
CA SER A 87 43.68 -23.98 25.22
C SER A 87 43.66 -24.94 24.04
N PRO A 88 43.01 -26.13 24.15
CA PRO A 88 42.98 -27.10 23.07
C PRO A 88 42.37 -26.42 21.86
N THR A 89 43.14 -26.39 20.77
CA THR A 89 42.76 -25.85 19.46
C THR A 89 41.27 -26.04 19.22
N ARG A 90 40.46 -24.98 19.40
CA ARG A 90 39.08 -24.99 18.93
C ARG A 90 39.19 -25.09 17.41
N ARG A 91 39.06 -26.32 16.91
CA ARG A 91 38.86 -26.58 15.49
C ARG A 91 37.74 -25.66 15.03
N ARG A 92 38.11 -24.65 14.25
CA ARG A 92 37.32 -23.93 13.26
C ARG A 92 35.83 -24.28 13.30
N SER A 93 35.07 -23.69 14.21
CA SER A 93 33.66 -23.43 13.93
C SER A 93 33.65 -22.22 13.02
N SER A 94 33.75 -22.47 11.71
CA SER A 94 33.39 -21.49 10.70
C SER A 94 31.91 -21.17 10.87
N VAL A 95 31.61 -20.25 11.79
CA VAL A 95 30.34 -19.53 11.77
C VAL A 95 30.49 -18.53 10.65
N SER A 96 30.28 -19.00 9.43
CA SER A 96 29.89 -18.14 8.33
C SER A 96 28.59 -17.45 8.77
N PRO A 97 28.53 -16.12 8.86
CA PRO A 97 27.27 -15.46 9.13
C PRO A 97 26.38 -15.66 7.91
N VAL A 98 25.26 -16.36 8.13
CA VAL A 98 24.01 -16.25 7.36
C VAL A 98 24.13 -16.51 5.85
N LYS A 99 23.55 -17.64 5.41
CA LYS A 99 23.15 -17.84 4.01
C LYS A 99 22.37 -16.60 3.53
N ARG A 100 22.92 -15.89 2.55
CA ARG A 100 22.18 -14.95 1.70
C ARG A 100 20.96 -15.65 1.12
N THR A 101 19.77 -15.33 1.61
CA THR A 101 18.53 -15.49 0.86
C THR A 101 18.31 -14.20 0.08
N SER A 102 18.85 -14.13 -1.13
CA SER A 102 18.43 -13.16 -2.13
C SER A 102 17.09 -13.63 -2.71
N VAL A 103 15.99 -13.15 -2.15
CA VAL A 103 14.68 -13.27 -2.78
C VAL A 103 14.52 -12.16 -3.81
N THR A 104 15.02 -12.39 -5.02
CA THR A 104 14.57 -11.67 -6.22
C THR A 104 13.29 -12.35 -6.68
N ALA A 105 12.15 -11.73 -6.37
CA ALA A 105 10.87 -12.12 -6.94
C ALA A 105 10.77 -11.59 -8.38
N SER A 106 10.55 -12.48 -9.34
CA SER A 106 9.87 -12.13 -10.59
C SER A 106 9.07 -13.34 -11.10
N PRO A 107 7.85 -13.13 -11.63
CA PRO A 107 6.86 -14.18 -11.82
C PRO A 107 6.83 -14.68 -13.27
N LEU A 108 6.60 -15.97 -13.46
CA LEU A 108 6.20 -16.52 -14.76
C LEU A 108 5.08 -17.56 -14.61
N ARG A 109 4.06 -17.32 -15.45
CA ARG A 109 2.84 -18.11 -15.73
C ARG A 109 3.12 -19.56 -16.14
N ARG A 110 2.17 -20.45 -15.81
CA ARG A 110 1.39 -21.32 -16.74
C ARG A 110 0.28 -22.05 -15.96
N THR A 111 -1.00 -21.87 -16.32
CA THR A 111 -1.89 -22.82 -17.05
C THR A 111 -1.90 -24.24 -16.44
N SER A 112 -2.99 -24.95 -16.16
CA SER A 112 -4.44 -24.84 -16.41
C SER A 112 -5.08 -26.14 -15.87
N GLN A 113 -6.38 -26.12 -15.50
CA GLN A 113 -7.30 -27.29 -15.39
C GLN A 113 -6.96 -28.35 -14.32
N ASP A 114 -7.89 -29.01 -13.62
CA ASP A 114 -9.36 -29.04 -13.59
C ASP A 114 -9.78 -29.81 -12.32
N GLY A 115 -11.04 -29.68 -11.89
CA GLY A 115 -11.76 -30.76 -11.21
C GLY A 115 -11.72 -30.82 -9.67
N SER A 116 -12.71 -30.18 -9.05
CA SER A 116 -13.32 -30.69 -7.80
C SER A 116 -14.26 -31.87 -8.14
N PRO A 117 -14.70 -32.74 -7.18
CA PRO A 117 -15.68 -32.32 -6.17
C PRO A 117 -15.56 -32.99 -4.78
N SER A 118 -16.23 -32.38 -3.80
CA SER A 118 -16.55 -32.91 -2.47
C SER A 118 -17.56 -34.07 -2.52
N PRO A 119 -17.72 -34.81 -1.40
CA PRO A 119 -19.05 -34.89 -0.79
C PRO A 119 -19.07 -34.80 0.75
N THR A 120 -20.30 -34.77 1.27
CA THR A 120 -20.79 -34.26 2.55
C THR A 120 -21.03 -35.32 3.65
N LYS A 121 -20.97 -34.87 4.93
CA LYS A 121 -21.55 -35.42 6.20
C LYS A 121 -20.94 -36.75 6.72
N VAL A 122 -20.88 -37.13 8.00
CA VAL A 122 -21.66 -36.85 9.23
C VAL A 122 -20.82 -37.22 10.49
N SER A 123 -21.07 -36.53 11.63
CA SER A 123 -21.08 -37.00 13.05
C SER A 123 -19.96 -37.84 13.72
N ALA A 124 -19.42 -37.25 14.78
CA ALA A 124 -19.45 -37.67 16.20
C ALA A 124 -18.55 -38.80 16.76
N PHE A 125 -18.11 -38.54 18.00
CA PHE A 125 -17.54 -39.39 19.06
C PHE A 125 -16.12 -39.96 18.88
N GLY A 126 -15.23 -39.50 19.75
CA GLY A 126 -14.69 -40.31 20.86
C GLY A 126 -13.86 -41.53 20.49
N LEU A 127 -12.64 -41.55 21.04
CA LEU A 127 -11.91 -42.70 21.61
C LEU A 127 -10.42 -42.68 21.23
N GLN A 128 -9.65 -42.68 22.31
CA GLN A 128 -8.22 -42.93 22.40
C GLN A 128 -7.87 -44.30 21.80
N SER A 129 -6.63 -44.39 21.33
CA SER A 129 -5.98 -45.63 20.91
C SER A 129 -4.46 -45.41 20.98
N PRO A 130 -3.64 -46.48 21.07
CA PRO A 130 -3.23 -47.00 22.36
C PRO A 130 -1.70 -47.08 22.53
N VAL A 131 -1.35 -47.43 23.76
CA VAL A 131 -0.06 -47.90 24.26
C VAL A 131 0.75 -48.82 23.34
N SER A 132 2.07 -48.70 23.44
CA SER A 132 3.01 -49.83 23.38
C SER A 132 4.32 -49.50 24.11
N PRO A 133 5.06 -50.52 24.61
CA PRO A 133 5.58 -50.51 25.97
C PRO A 133 7.11 -50.62 26.09
N GLY A 134 7.59 -50.52 27.33
CA GLY A 134 8.93 -50.93 27.76
C GLY A 134 9.78 -49.73 28.16
N GLY A 135 10.29 -49.57 29.39
CA GLY A 135 10.51 -50.53 30.45
C GLY A 135 11.96 -50.36 30.92
N SER A 136 12.13 -50.20 32.23
CA SER A 136 13.36 -50.34 33.03
C SER A 136 14.10 -49.07 33.48
N SER A 137 13.94 -48.83 34.79
CA SER A 137 14.93 -48.46 35.83
C SER A 137 15.81 -47.22 35.64
N GLY A 138 16.06 -46.38 36.64
CA GLY A 138 15.91 -46.54 38.08
C GLY A 138 17.21 -46.11 38.75
N PHE A 139 17.10 -45.09 39.62
CA PHE A 139 18.03 -44.72 40.69
C PHE A 139 19.37 -44.05 40.36
N GLY A 140 19.59 -42.87 40.95
CA GLY A 140 20.92 -42.25 40.95
C GLY A 140 20.99 -40.79 41.41
N SER A 141 20.26 -40.40 42.46
CA SER A 141 20.61 -39.17 43.19
C SER A 141 21.99 -39.37 43.84
N ARG A 142 23.02 -38.78 43.24
CA ARG A 142 24.31 -38.53 43.89
C ARG A 142 24.82 -37.16 43.49
N ARG A 143 24.90 -36.31 44.51
CA ARG A 143 25.77 -35.14 44.61
C ARG A 143 27.11 -35.44 43.93
N SER A 144 27.40 -34.75 42.82
CA SER A 144 28.75 -34.66 42.30
C SER A 144 29.24 -33.25 42.58
N SER A 145 30.22 -33.21 43.47
CA SER A 145 31.21 -32.18 43.72
C SER A 145 31.43 -31.22 42.55
N GLN A 146 31.32 -29.92 42.86
CA GLN A 146 32.45 -29.00 42.81
C GLN A 146 33.58 -29.41 41.85
N ASP A 147 33.33 -29.38 40.55
CA ASP A 147 34.36 -29.11 39.58
C ASP A 147 34.11 -27.69 39.09
N GLY A 148 35.04 -26.82 39.44
CA GLY A 148 35.03 -25.43 39.01
C GLY A 148 35.05 -25.39 37.50
N PHE A 149 33.88 -25.17 36.91
CA PHE A 149 33.79 -24.52 35.62
C PHE A 149 34.43 -23.15 35.81
N HIS A 150 35.74 -23.08 35.54
CA HIS A 150 36.32 -21.87 35.00
C HIS A 150 35.53 -21.65 33.70
N LEU A 151 34.41 -20.92 33.81
CA LEU A 151 33.85 -20.22 32.68
C LEU A 151 35.03 -19.46 32.13
N ASP A 152 35.60 -19.94 31.03
CA ASP A 152 36.64 -19.26 30.29
C ASP A 152 36.20 -17.81 30.14
N GLU A 153 36.69 -16.93 31.02
CA GLU A 153 36.53 -15.51 30.87
C GLU A 153 37.16 -15.22 29.51
N THR A 154 36.32 -14.86 28.55
CA THR A 154 36.74 -14.45 27.22
C THR A 154 37.80 -13.38 27.43
N THR A 155 38.98 -13.58 26.84
CA THR A 155 40.09 -12.65 26.97
C THR A 155 39.67 -11.26 26.51
N SER A 156 40.34 -10.22 27.00
CA SER A 156 40.08 -8.84 26.57
C SER A 156 40.13 -8.71 25.03
N VAL A 157 41.10 -9.40 24.40
CA VAL A 157 41.24 -9.47 22.94
C VAL A 157 39.99 -10.09 22.31
N GLN A 158 39.48 -11.22 22.83
CA GLN A 158 38.28 -11.85 22.29
C GLN A 158 37.02 -10.99 22.48
N GLN A 159 36.94 -10.22 23.56
CA GLN A 159 35.86 -9.25 23.79
C GLN A 159 35.93 -8.11 22.77
N GLU A 160 37.11 -7.53 22.54
CA GLU A 160 37.35 -6.47 21.54
C GLU A 160 37.01 -6.94 20.11
N LEU A 161 37.46 -8.15 19.73
CA LEU A 161 37.12 -8.75 18.44
C LEU A 161 35.61 -8.95 18.26
N THR A 162 34.94 -9.39 19.33
CA THR A 162 33.48 -9.57 19.32
C THR A 162 32.78 -8.23 19.15
N GLU A 163 33.23 -7.18 19.84
CA GLU A 163 32.70 -5.83 19.70
C GLU A 163 32.86 -5.30 18.26
N ILE A 164 34.06 -5.38 17.69
CA ILE A 164 34.36 -4.95 16.32
C ILE A 164 33.44 -5.66 15.32
N ASN A 165 33.32 -6.98 15.44
CA ASN A 165 32.47 -7.76 14.55
C ASN A 165 30.98 -7.39 14.69
N ASN A 166 30.50 -7.18 15.93
CA ASN A 166 29.12 -6.77 16.19
C ASN A 166 28.82 -5.39 15.59
N ARG A 167 29.72 -4.41 15.79
CA ARG A 167 29.60 -3.06 15.22
C ARG A 167 29.60 -3.08 13.70
N TYR A 168 30.55 -3.80 13.09
CA TYR A 168 30.60 -3.97 11.64
C TYR A 168 29.33 -4.61 11.06
N THR A 169 28.82 -5.66 11.72
CA THR A 169 27.59 -6.35 11.32
C THR A 169 26.38 -5.44 11.45
N LEU A 170 26.27 -4.68 12.54
CA LEU A 170 25.17 -3.74 12.77
C LEU A 170 25.12 -2.64 11.70
N VAL A 171 26.28 -2.09 11.32
CA VAL A 171 26.37 -1.13 10.20
C VAL A 171 25.84 -1.76 8.91
N GLY A 172 26.24 -3.00 8.62
CA GLY A 172 25.77 -3.74 7.45
C GLY A 172 24.25 -3.94 7.43
N THR A 173 23.67 -4.35 8.56
CA THR A 173 22.21 -4.49 8.72
C THR A 173 21.50 -3.16 8.48
N ARG A 174 21.95 -2.07 9.12
CA ARG A 174 21.33 -0.73 8.95
C ARG A 174 21.38 -0.24 7.51
N LEU A 175 22.50 -0.47 6.82
CA LEU A 175 22.64 -0.11 5.40
C LEU A 175 21.70 -0.93 4.51
N SER A 176 21.59 -2.24 4.76
CA SER A 176 20.67 -3.13 4.04
C SER A 176 19.20 -2.77 4.27
N ASP A 177 18.84 -2.46 5.51
CA ASP A 177 17.49 -2.04 5.88
C ASP A 177 17.13 -0.71 5.19
N ARG A 178 18.05 0.27 5.24
CA ARG A 178 17.87 1.55 4.55
C ARG A 178 17.73 1.39 3.04
N GLN A 179 18.56 0.54 2.41
CA GLN A 179 18.48 0.27 0.98
C GLN A 179 17.13 -0.34 0.61
N SER A 180 16.67 -1.32 1.40
CA SER A 180 15.39 -1.99 1.18
C SER A 180 14.20 -1.05 1.39
N GLU A 181 14.27 -0.18 2.39
CA GLU A 181 13.25 0.84 2.66
C GLU A 181 13.15 1.85 1.51
N LEU A 182 14.28 2.37 1.02
CA LEU A 182 14.34 3.29 -0.12
C LEU A 182 13.70 2.67 -1.36
N GLU A 183 14.06 1.43 -1.68
CA GLU A 183 13.52 0.71 -2.84
C GLU A 183 12.02 0.46 -2.72
N ALA A 184 11.56 0.00 -1.54
CA ALA A 184 10.15 -0.27 -1.28
C ALA A 184 9.29 1.00 -1.43
N VAL A 185 9.73 2.11 -0.81
CA VAL A 185 9.01 3.38 -0.88
C VAL A 185 9.07 3.96 -2.29
N ARG A 186 10.18 3.80 -3.02
CA ARG A 186 10.29 4.23 -4.42
C ARG A 186 9.25 3.54 -5.29
N GLU A 187 9.12 2.23 -5.20
CA GLU A 187 8.17 1.50 -6.05
C GLU A 187 6.71 1.73 -5.64
N GLU A 188 6.44 1.85 -4.35
CA GLU A 188 5.12 2.23 -3.83
C GLU A 188 4.72 3.62 -4.35
N LEU A 189 5.61 4.62 -4.22
CA LEU A 189 5.39 5.98 -4.70
C LEU A 189 5.23 6.03 -6.22
N ARG A 190 6.08 5.32 -6.98
CA ARG A 190 5.98 5.23 -8.44
C ARG A 190 4.62 4.73 -8.89
N LYS A 191 4.11 3.70 -8.23
CA LYS A 191 2.78 3.14 -8.50
C LYS A 191 1.68 4.15 -8.19
N HIS A 192 1.74 4.82 -7.05
CA HIS A 192 0.74 5.82 -6.65
C HIS A 192 0.70 7.02 -7.59
N LEU A 193 1.86 7.56 -7.96
CA LEU A 193 1.94 8.67 -8.92
C LEU A 193 1.39 8.28 -10.30
N GLU A 194 1.63 7.06 -10.76
CA GLU A 194 1.04 6.57 -12.02
C GLU A 194 -0.49 6.42 -11.93
N HIS A 195 -1.00 5.94 -10.79
CA HIS A 195 -2.44 5.87 -10.56
C HIS A 195 -3.07 7.27 -10.52
N LEU A 196 -2.47 8.23 -9.82
CA LEU A 196 -2.93 9.62 -9.76
C LEU A 196 -2.94 10.24 -11.16
N ARG A 197 -1.88 10.03 -11.96
CA ARG A 197 -1.82 10.46 -13.36
C ARG A 197 -2.95 9.86 -14.20
N THR A 198 -3.18 8.55 -14.07
CA THR A 198 -4.25 7.84 -14.78
C THR A 198 -5.63 8.37 -14.41
N LEU A 199 -5.88 8.58 -13.10
CA LEU A 199 -7.13 9.15 -12.60
C LEU A 199 -7.31 10.59 -13.07
N GLY A 200 -6.25 11.41 -13.05
CA GLY A 200 -6.29 12.79 -13.54
C GLY A 200 -6.66 12.88 -15.01
N GLN A 201 -6.03 12.07 -15.86
CA GLN A 201 -6.36 11.99 -17.30
C GLN A 201 -7.79 11.50 -17.53
N PHE A 202 -8.26 10.55 -16.72
CA PHE A 202 -9.64 10.08 -16.77
C PHE A 202 -10.62 11.20 -16.40
N LEU A 203 -10.37 11.94 -15.32
CA LEU A 203 -11.22 13.06 -14.90
C LEU A 203 -11.23 14.19 -15.95
N ASP A 204 -10.09 14.48 -16.59
CA ASP A 204 -10.02 15.41 -17.72
C ASP A 204 -10.89 14.97 -18.89
N LYS A 205 -10.94 13.66 -19.17
CA LYS A 205 -11.81 13.09 -20.23
C LYS A 205 -13.28 13.24 -19.84
N VAL A 206 -13.65 12.88 -18.61
CA VAL A 206 -15.01 13.02 -18.07
C VAL A 206 -15.47 14.47 -18.21
N GLN A 207 -14.67 15.43 -17.73
CA GLN A 207 -14.99 16.85 -17.80
C GLN A 207 -15.20 17.34 -19.24
N ARG A 208 -14.42 16.85 -20.21
CA ARG A 208 -14.61 17.19 -21.64
C ARG A 208 -15.84 16.54 -22.26
N SER A 209 -16.22 15.36 -21.79
CA SER A 209 -17.41 14.63 -22.29
C SER A 209 -18.72 15.15 -21.74
N LEU A 210 -18.69 15.92 -20.65
CA LEU A 210 -19.90 16.49 -20.08
C LEU A 210 -20.56 17.48 -21.07
N PRO A 211 -21.87 17.32 -21.34
CA PRO A 211 -22.62 18.27 -22.16
C PRO A 211 -22.58 19.67 -21.57
N LYS A 212 -22.59 20.69 -22.44
CA LYS A 212 -22.75 22.08 -21.99
C LYS A 212 -24.03 22.23 -21.18
N GLU A 213 -23.99 23.13 -20.20
CA GLU A 213 -25.16 23.47 -19.39
C GLU A 213 -26.18 24.23 -20.24
N SER A 214 -27.16 23.49 -20.76
CA SER A 214 -28.36 24.03 -21.41
C SER A 214 -29.57 23.20 -21.02
N VAL A 215 -30.74 23.83 -20.90
CA VAL A 215 -31.99 23.09 -20.71
C VAL A 215 -32.36 22.44 -22.06
N PRO A 216 -32.66 21.14 -22.11
CA PRO A 216 -33.15 20.50 -23.33
C PRO A 216 -34.45 21.14 -23.82
N ASN A 217 -34.63 21.25 -25.14
CA ASN A 217 -35.83 21.85 -25.74
C ASN A 217 -36.95 20.84 -26.01
N SER A 218 -36.66 19.55 -25.84
CA SER A 218 -37.59 18.47 -26.07
C SER A 218 -37.34 17.29 -25.13
N LYS A 219 -38.37 16.46 -24.96
CA LYS A 219 -38.27 15.20 -24.20
C LYS A 219 -37.20 14.25 -24.77
N ASP A 220 -37.08 14.18 -26.09
CA ASP A 220 -36.09 13.33 -26.78
C ASP A 220 -34.66 13.83 -26.54
N ASP A 221 -34.44 15.15 -26.57
CA ASP A 221 -33.12 15.73 -26.24
C ASP A 221 -32.73 15.49 -24.78
N ALA A 222 -33.70 15.58 -23.86
CA ALA A 222 -33.48 15.28 -22.45
C ALA A 222 -33.12 13.79 -22.24
N ASP A 223 -33.82 12.87 -22.91
CA ASP A 223 -33.54 11.44 -22.84
C ASP A 223 -32.15 11.09 -23.40
N LYS A 224 -31.77 11.65 -24.56
CA LYS A 224 -30.44 11.49 -25.14
C LYS A 224 -29.33 12.00 -24.22
N THR A 225 -29.52 13.20 -23.67
CA THR A 225 -28.56 13.81 -22.75
C THR A 225 -28.43 13.00 -21.46
N GLY A 226 -29.55 12.54 -20.90
CA GLY A 226 -29.59 11.69 -19.71
C GLY A 226 -28.86 10.36 -19.91
N LYS A 227 -29.07 9.69 -21.05
CA LYS A 227 -28.36 8.45 -21.40
C LYS A 227 -26.85 8.65 -21.51
N LEU A 228 -26.41 9.74 -22.14
CA LEU A 228 -24.98 10.07 -22.23
C LEU A 228 -24.35 10.25 -20.84
N ILE A 229 -25.00 11.00 -19.95
CA ILE A 229 -24.47 11.25 -18.60
C ILE A 229 -24.49 9.98 -17.74
N LYS A 230 -25.51 9.12 -17.89
CA LYS A 230 -25.56 7.81 -17.23
C LYS A 230 -24.36 6.94 -17.65
N GLY A 231 -24.01 6.92 -18.94
CA GLY A 231 -22.81 6.23 -19.43
C GLY A 231 -21.51 6.81 -18.85
N ILE A 232 -21.39 8.14 -18.76
CA ILE A 232 -20.24 8.79 -18.11
C ILE A 232 -20.14 8.38 -16.62
N LEU A 233 -21.28 8.32 -15.92
CA LEU A 233 -21.33 7.92 -14.52
C LEU A 233 -20.96 6.44 -14.33
N GLU A 234 -21.35 5.57 -15.25
CA GLU A 234 -20.93 4.17 -15.30
C GLU A 234 -19.40 4.05 -15.49
N ASP A 235 -18.82 4.77 -16.46
CA ASP A 235 -17.37 4.85 -16.66
C ASP A 235 -16.63 5.30 -15.37
N MET A 236 -17.21 6.24 -14.61
CA MET A 236 -16.69 6.64 -13.30
C MET A 236 -16.74 5.48 -12.31
N TYR A 237 -17.85 4.75 -12.21
CA TYR A 237 -17.93 3.61 -11.29
C TYR A 237 -16.95 2.48 -11.61
N GLU A 238 -16.61 2.27 -12.89
CA GLU A 238 -15.55 1.32 -13.25
C GLU A 238 -14.16 1.71 -12.68
N LYS A 239 -13.90 3.01 -12.51
CA LYS A 239 -12.63 3.54 -11.99
C LYS A 239 -12.64 3.74 -10.47
N GLN A 240 -13.76 3.51 -9.79
CA GLN A 240 -13.93 3.72 -8.35
C GLN A 240 -12.93 2.89 -7.52
N SER A 241 -12.71 1.62 -7.88
CA SER A 241 -11.77 0.75 -7.17
C SER A 241 -10.32 1.22 -7.26
N LEU A 242 -9.93 1.82 -8.41
CA LEU A 242 -8.60 2.41 -8.59
C LEU A 242 -8.43 3.65 -7.70
N LEU A 243 -9.46 4.50 -7.63
CA LEU A 243 -9.46 5.67 -6.75
C LEU A 243 -9.33 5.25 -5.28
N ASP A 244 -10.16 4.32 -4.82
CA ASP A 244 -10.22 3.92 -3.41
C ASP A 244 -8.93 3.22 -2.96
N SER A 245 -8.39 2.32 -3.78
CA SER A 245 -7.11 1.68 -3.50
C SER A 245 -5.94 2.66 -3.49
N THR A 246 -5.95 3.67 -4.38
CA THR A 246 -4.92 4.73 -4.41
C THR A 246 -5.03 5.63 -3.19
N ARG A 247 -6.24 6.02 -2.79
CA ARG A 247 -6.49 6.82 -1.58
C ARG A 247 -6.02 6.08 -0.32
N SER A 248 -6.37 4.80 -0.18
CA SER A 248 -5.94 3.99 0.96
C SER A 248 -4.42 3.85 1.00
N GLY A 249 -3.79 3.48 -0.12
CA GLY A 249 -2.35 3.27 -0.19
C GLY A 249 -1.56 4.54 0.15
N ILE A 250 -1.92 5.67 -0.44
CA ILE A 250 -1.28 6.97 -0.11
C ILE A 250 -1.52 7.34 1.36
N SER A 251 -2.73 7.17 1.88
CA SER A 251 -3.02 7.48 3.29
C SER A 251 -2.18 6.63 4.24
N ASP A 252 -1.97 5.35 3.94
CA ASP A 252 -1.16 4.46 4.76
C ASP A 252 0.33 4.77 4.65
N LEU A 253 0.82 5.14 3.46
CA LEU A 253 2.18 5.64 3.28
C LEU A 253 2.43 6.90 4.11
N LEU A 254 1.52 7.87 4.06
CA LEU A 254 1.61 9.14 4.79
C LEU A 254 1.49 8.93 6.31
N LYS A 255 0.67 7.99 6.80
CA LYS A 255 0.66 7.62 8.22
C LYS A 255 1.99 7.06 8.70
N ARG A 256 2.65 6.25 7.86
CA ARG A 256 3.96 5.66 8.16
C ARG A 256 5.08 6.70 8.05
N LYS A 257 4.87 7.79 7.29
CA LYS A 257 5.87 8.83 6.99
C LYS A 257 5.27 10.26 7.06
N PRO A 258 4.73 10.70 8.21
CA PRO A 258 3.91 11.91 8.30
C PRO A 258 4.66 13.23 8.10
N SER A 259 5.99 13.22 8.21
CA SER A 259 6.84 14.42 8.05
C SER A 259 7.99 14.18 7.09
N ALA A 260 7.86 13.20 6.21
CA ALA A 260 8.84 12.97 5.16
C ALA A 260 8.76 14.07 4.10
N ALA A 261 9.90 14.49 3.55
CA ALA A 261 9.92 15.41 2.42
C ALA A 261 9.06 14.86 1.26
N GLY A 262 8.16 15.69 0.71
CA GLY A 262 7.20 15.31 -0.33
C GLY A 262 5.86 14.80 0.16
N ALA A 263 5.67 14.57 1.48
CA ALA A 263 4.41 14.09 2.05
C ALA A 263 3.23 15.03 1.77
N ASP A 264 3.42 16.35 1.96
CA ASP A 264 2.38 17.35 1.72
C ASP A 264 1.98 17.41 0.25
N ASN A 265 2.96 17.43 -0.66
CA ASN A 265 2.70 17.44 -2.11
C ASN A 265 1.88 16.20 -2.54
N LEU A 266 2.23 15.01 -2.05
CA LEU A 266 1.49 13.78 -2.36
C LEU A 266 0.06 13.83 -1.78
N HIS A 267 -0.10 14.41 -0.59
CA HIS A 267 -1.42 14.62 0.01
C HIS A 267 -2.28 15.58 -0.80
N ASP A 268 -1.71 16.68 -1.27
CA ASP A 268 -2.38 17.69 -2.08
C ASP A 268 -2.82 17.11 -3.43
N GLU A 269 -1.96 16.34 -4.11
CA GLU A 269 -2.32 15.65 -5.37
C GLU A 269 -3.49 14.66 -5.16
N LEU A 270 -3.47 13.87 -4.09
CA LEU A 270 -4.58 12.97 -3.76
C LEU A 270 -5.88 13.73 -3.48
N THR A 271 -5.76 14.87 -2.78
CA THR A 271 -6.90 15.71 -2.41
C THR A 271 -7.53 16.35 -3.64
N ASP A 272 -6.72 16.87 -4.58
CA ASP A 272 -7.20 17.39 -5.87
C ASP A 272 -8.00 16.32 -6.64
N ILE A 273 -7.41 15.14 -6.84
CA ILE A 273 -8.06 14.04 -7.55
C ILE A 273 -9.37 13.62 -6.86
N THR A 274 -9.37 13.49 -5.54
CA THR A 274 -10.57 13.09 -4.78
C THR A 274 -11.66 14.16 -4.84
N SER A 275 -11.29 15.43 -4.73
CA SER A 275 -12.21 16.57 -4.83
C SER A 275 -12.85 16.66 -6.21
N ARG A 276 -12.04 16.62 -7.27
CA ARG A 276 -12.50 16.65 -8.66
C ARG A 276 -13.40 15.47 -8.99
N TRP A 277 -13.04 14.27 -8.52
CA TRP A 277 -13.89 13.08 -8.68
C TRP A 277 -15.26 13.29 -8.05
N LYS A 278 -15.31 13.74 -6.79
CA LYS A 278 -16.56 14.01 -6.09
C LYS A 278 -17.40 15.04 -6.82
N SER A 279 -16.79 16.17 -7.21
CA SER A 279 -17.47 17.24 -7.94
C SER A 279 -18.09 16.73 -9.25
N LEU A 280 -17.33 16.01 -10.08
CA LEU A 280 -17.83 15.48 -11.35
C LEU A 280 -18.93 14.42 -11.15
N ASN A 281 -18.81 13.57 -10.12
CA ASN A 281 -19.84 12.59 -9.77
C ASN A 281 -21.15 13.28 -9.36
N ASP A 282 -21.06 14.30 -8.51
CA ASP A 282 -22.20 15.09 -8.04
C ASP A 282 -22.86 15.85 -9.20
N ILE A 283 -22.06 16.44 -10.11
CA ILE A 283 -22.54 17.06 -11.36
C ILE A 283 -23.33 16.06 -12.21
N CYS A 284 -22.78 14.86 -12.44
CA CYS A 284 -23.45 13.83 -13.24
C CYS A 284 -24.81 13.45 -12.63
N LYS A 285 -24.87 13.21 -11.32
CA LYS A 285 -26.10 12.85 -10.61
C LYS A 285 -27.17 13.96 -10.69
N ASN A 286 -26.77 15.19 -10.39
CA ASN A 286 -27.68 16.34 -10.46
C ASN A 286 -28.22 16.55 -11.88
N ARG A 287 -27.35 16.36 -12.89
CA ARG A 287 -27.74 16.53 -14.28
C ARG A 287 -28.67 15.41 -14.74
N ILE A 288 -28.45 14.16 -14.32
CA ILE A 288 -29.38 13.06 -14.57
C ILE A 288 -30.75 13.37 -13.98
N GLN A 289 -30.81 13.83 -12.72
CA GLN A 289 -32.07 14.20 -12.08
C GLN A 289 -32.80 15.29 -12.87
N LEU A 290 -32.09 16.35 -13.25
CA LEU A 290 -32.66 17.43 -14.06
C LEU A 290 -33.20 16.93 -15.41
N MET A 291 -32.57 15.93 -16.04
CA MET A 291 -33.10 15.37 -17.30
C MET A 291 -34.40 14.60 -17.09
N GLU A 292 -34.57 13.90 -15.95
CA GLU A 292 -35.84 13.27 -15.61
C GLU A 292 -36.91 14.33 -15.31
N ASP A 293 -36.59 15.38 -14.54
CA ASP A 293 -37.52 16.48 -14.24
C ASP A 293 -38.02 17.19 -15.51
N VAL A 294 -37.13 17.41 -16.49
CA VAL A 294 -37.48 18.00 -17.80
C VAL A 294 -38.40 17.08 -18.59
N LYS A 295 -38.20 15.76 -18.53
CA LYS A 295 -39.09 14.79 -19.19
C LYS A 295 -40.48 14.80 -18.57
N ASP A 296 -40.56 14.83 -17.24
CA ASP A 296 -41.83 14.90 -16.51
C ASP A 296 -42.57 16.20 -16.78
N PHE A 297 -41.84 17.32 -16.91
CA PHE A 297 -42.42 18.60 -17.33
C PHE A 297 -43.04 18.52 -18.73
N HIS A 298 -42.33 17.96 -19.71
CA HIS A 298 -42.87 17.77 -21.06
C HIS A 298 -44.09 16.84 -21.08
N ASP A 299 -44.07 15.76 -20.31
CA ASP A 299 -45.23 14.86 -20.20
C ASP A 299 -46.46 15.55 -19.61
N THR A 300 -46.24 16.38 -18.59
CA THR A 300 -47.30 17.18 -17.98
C THR A 300 -47.83 18.24 -18.95
N HIS A 301 -46.93 18.94 -19.66
CA HIS A 301 -47.26 19.92 -20.67
C HIS A 301 -48.11 19.31 -21.80
N ASP A 302 -47.70 18.17 -22.33
CA ASP A 302 -48.38 17.51 -23.44
C ASP A 302 -49.74 16.97 -23.00
N SER A 303 -49.83 16.40 -21.79
CA SER A 303 -51.10 15.99 -21.19
C SER A 303 -52.08 17.16 -21.05
N LEU A 304 -51.62 18.30 -20.51
CA LEU A 304 -52.43 19.50 -20.36
C LEU A 304 -52.86 20.09 -21.72
N THR A 305 -51.94 20.15 -22.69
CA THR A 305 -52.21 20.64 -24.04
C THR A 305 -53.28 19.79 -24.73
N ASN A 306 -53.15 18.47 -24.64
CA ASN A 306 -54.12 17.53 -25.20
C ASN A 306 -55.49 17.64 -24.51
N TRP A 307 -55.50 17.81 -23.20
CA TRP A 307 -56.73 18.02 -22.43
C TRP A 307 -57.42 19.32 -22.82
N LEU A 308 -56.69 20.44 -22.91
CA LEU A 308 -57.23 21.74 -23.34
C LEU A 308 -57.80 21.67 -24.77
N ALA A 309 -57.07 21.05 -25.70
CA ALA A 309 -57.54 20.86 -27.07
C ALA A 309 -58.81 19.99 -27.14
N ALA A 310 -58.95 19.00 -26.25
CA ALA A 310 -60.18 18.23 -26.13
C ALA A 310 -61.35 19.08 -25.61
N LYS A 311 -61.10 19.94 -24.61
CA LYS A 311 -62.13 20.86 -24.09
C LYS A 311 -62.56 21.92 -25.10
N GLU A 312 -61.64 22.47 -25.89
CA GLU A 312 -61.96 23.40 -26.98
C GLU A 312 -62.86 22.74 -28.04
N ARG A 313 -62.57 21.49 -28.42
CA ARG A 313 -63.45 20.70 -29.30
C ARG A 313 -64.83 20.47 -28.70
N MET A 314 -64.92 20.11 -27.41
CA MET A 314 -66.22 19.96 -26.73
C MET A 314 -67.01 21.27 -26.70
N MET A 315 -66.34 22.41 -26.47
CA MET A 315 -66.98 23.73 -26.51
C MET A 315 -67.56 24.05 -27.89
N THR A 316 -66.86 23.64 -28.96
CA THR A 316 -67.34 23.80 -30.34
C THR A 316 -68.59 22.95 -30.63
N VAL A 317 -68.65 21.73 -30.07
CA VAL A 317 -69.80 20.81 -30.23
C VAL A 317 -71.09 21.35 -29.62
N LEU A 318 -71.01 22.16 -28.56
CA LEU A 318 -72.19 22.77 -27.95
C LEU A 318 -72.98 23.63 -28.94
N GLY A 319 -72.31 24.23 -29.94
CA GLY A 319 -72.92 25.09 -30.94
C GLY A 319 -73.57 26.35 -30.34
N PRO A 320 -74.34 27.12 -31.14
CA PRO A 320 -75.10 28.25 -30.62
C PRO A 320 -76.17 27.79 -29.63
N ILE A 321 -76.59 28.69 -28.73
CA ILE A 321 -77.67 28.42 -27.78
C ILE A 321 -78.92 28.03 -28.58
N SER A 322 -79.47 26.85 -28.26
CA SER A 322 -80.67 26.36 -28.95
C SER A 322 -81.90 27.18 -28.57
N SER A 323 -82.86 27.29 -29.49
CA SER A 323 -84.20 27.82 -29.18
C SER A 323 -85.14 26.74 -28.61
N ASP A 324 -84.76 25.45 -28.69
CA ASP A 324 -85.51 24.34 -28.08
C ASP A 324 -85.11 24.19 -26.60
N SER A 325 -86.09 24.31 -25.70
CA SER A 325 -85.92 24.19 -24.24
C SER A 325 -85.18 22.92 -23.80
N ARG A 326 -85.45 21.77 -24.45
CA ARG A 326 -84.78 20.50 -24.11
C ARG A 326 -83.31 20.52 -24.50
N MET A 327 -82.99 21.10 -25.65
CA MET A 327 -81.61 21.25 -26.12
C MET A 327 -80.82 22.24 -25.25
N VAL A 328 -81.45 23.33 -24.81
CA VAL A 328 -80.85 24.27 -23.83
C VAL A 328 -80.52 23.55 -22.53
N GLN A 329 -81.44 22.72 -22.02
CA GLN A 329 -81.20 21.98 -20.78
C GLN A 329 -80.03 20.99 -20.92
N SER A 330 -79.88 20.35 -22.09
CA SER A 330 -78.72 19.51 -22.40
C SER A 330 -77.41 20.32 -22.47
N GLN A 331 -77.42 21.48 -23.12
CA GLN A 331 -76.26 22.38 -23.18
C GLN A 331 -75.83 22.81 -21.77
N VAL A 332 -76.78 23.15 -20.88
CA VAL A 332 -76.50 23.49 -19.48
C VAL A 332 -75.84 22.34 -18.73
N GLN A 333 -76.35 21.11 -18.86
CA GLN A 333 -75.75 19.93 -18.21
C GLN A 333 -74.32 19.67 -18.70
N GLN A 334 -74.07 19.75 -20.01
CA GLN A 334 -72.75 19.57 -20.59
C GLN A 334 -71.76 20.64 -20.08
N VAL A 335 -72.19 21.90 -20.00
CA VAL A 335 -71.38 22.98 -19.42
C VAL A 335 -71.10 22.76 -17.94
N GLN A 336 -72.08 22.28 -17.16
CA GLN A 336 -71.87 21.95 -15.74
C GLN A 336 -70.83 20.85 -15.55
N VAL A 337 -70.90 19.77 -16.34
CA VAL A 337 -69.90 18.71 -16.31
C VAL A 337 -68.51 19.26 -16.66
N MET A 338 -68.42 20.07 -17.72
CA MET A 338 -67.15 20.69 -18.11
C MET A 338 -66.58 21.57 -17.00
N ARG A 339 -67.41 22.38 -16.33
CA ARG A 339 -66.96 23.22 -15.20
C ARG A 339 -66.41 22.38 -14.04
N GLU A 340 -67.02 21.24 -13.75
CA GLU A 340 -66.52 20.34 -12.72
C GLU A 340 -65.18 19.71 -13.11
N GLU A 341 -65.03 19.27 -14.36
CA GLU A 341 -63.74 18.75 -14.86
C GLU A 341 -62.61 19.80 -14.80
N PHE A 342 -62.91 21.06 -15.12
CA PHE A 342 -61.95 22.16 -14.96
C PHE A 342 -61.55 22.35 -13.50
N ARG A 343 -62.51 22.24 -12.57
CA ARG A 343 -62.25 22.35 -11.13
C ARG A 343 -61.34 21.22 -10.65
N THR A 344 -61.50 20.01 -11.19
CA THR A 344 -60.63 18.87 -10.84
C THR A 344 -59.22 18.96 -11.43
N GLN A 345 -58.99 19.78 -12.47
CA GLN A 345 -57.66 19.99 -13.06
C GLN A 345 -56.88 21.16 -12.47
N GLN A 346 -57.47 21.96 -11.58
CA GLN A 346 -56.69 22.95 -10.84
C GLN A 346 -55.75 22.25 -9.85
N PRO A 347 -54.49 22.70 -9.74
CA PRO A 347 -53.49 22.12 -8.83
C PRO A 347 -53.86 22.28 -7.35
#